data_AF-A0A9C7PL24-F1
#
_entry.id   AF-A0A9C7PL24-F1
#
_cell.length_a   1.000
_cell.length_b   1.000
_cell.length_c   1.000
_cell.angle_alpha   90.00
_cell.angle_beta   90.00
_cell.angle_gamma   90.00
#
_symmetry.space_group_name_H-M   'P 1'
#
loop_
_entity.id
_entity.type
_entity.pdbx_description
1 polymer ?
#
loop_
_entity_poly.entity_id
_entity_poly.type
_entity_poly.pdbx_seq_one_letter_code
_entity_poly.pdbx_strand_id
1 'polypeptide(L)' 'MPAKVIQVADIPRTISGKIAELAVRKIIHGEPVGNQDALANPEALALYAALPELSVD' A
#
# COMPACT_ATOMS: atom_id res chain seq x y z
N MET A 1 0.92 20.76 -6.20
CA MET A 1 0.08 20.30 -5.07
C MET A 1 -0.38 18.87 -5.34
N PRO A 2 -0.60 18.01 -4.33
CA PRO A 2 -1.08 16.65 -4.53
C PRO A 2 -2.55 16.65 -4.98
N ALA A 3 -2.94 15.69 -5.82
CA ALA A 3 -4.32 15.55 -6.30
C ALA A 3 -5.27 15.01 -5.22
N LYS A 4 -4.77 14.13 -4.34
CA LYS A 4 -5.53 13.50 -3.25
C LYS A 4 -4.63 13.36 -2.02
N VAL A 5 -5.22 13.51 -0.83
CA VAL A 5 -4.57 13.21 0.47
C VAL A 5 -5.56 12.38 1.27
N ILE A 6 -5.22 11.11 1.52
CA ILE A 6 -6.10 10.12 2.12
C ILE A 6 -5.45 9.63 3.41
N GLN A 7 -6.21 9.59 4.49
CA GLN A 7 -5.74 9.06 5.77
C GLN A 7 -5.93 7.54 5.80
N VAL A 8 -4.91 6.83 6.27
CA VAL A 8 -4.94 5.38 6.47
C VAL A 8 -4.58 5.03 7.90
N ALA A 9 -5.02 3.86 8.37
CA ALA A 9 -4.76 3.42 9.74
C ALA A 9 -3.29 3.02 9.96
N ASP A 10 -2.59 2.56 8.92
CA ASP A 10 -1.19 2.14 8.99
C ASP A 10 -0.49 2.27 7.63
N ILE A 11 0.85 2.33 7.64
CA ILE A 11 1.71 2.41 6.46
C ILE A 11 2.52 1.11 6.32
N PRO A 12 2.48 0.42 5.17
CA PRO A 12 3.23 -0.82 4.96
C PRO A 12 4.74 -0.57 5.01
N ARG A 13 5.44 -1.36 5.80
CA ARG A 13 6.88 -1.27 6.04
C ARG A 13 7.55 -2.62 5.90
N THR A 14 8.82 -2.60 5.49
CA THR A 14 9.68 -3.78 5.53
C THR A 14 10.09 -4.11 6.96
N ILE A 15 10.62 -5.32 7.18
CA ILE A 15 11.21 -5.73 8.48
C ILE A 15 12.30 -4.75 8.95
N SER A 16 13.00 -4.09 8.03
CA SER A 16 13.99 -3.04 8.35
C SER A 16 13.39 -1.65 8.60
N GLY A 17 12.06 -1.52 8.62
CA GLY A 17 11.31 -0.28 8.90
C GLY A 17 11.11 0.66 7.71
N LYS A 18 11.60 0.33 6.50
CA LYS A 18 11.45 1.17 5.30
C LYS A 18 10.02 1.10 4.78
N ILE A 19 9.47 2.22 4.30
CA ILE A 19 8.13 2.26 3.69
C ILE A 19 8.15 1.45 2.38
N ALA A 20 7.14 0.61 2.18
CA ALA A 20 7.01 -0.26 1.02
C ALA A 20 6.16 0.36 -0.11
N GLU A 21 6.57 1.54 -0.60
CA GLU A 21 5.82 2.31 -1.62
C GLU A 21 5.53 1.50 -2.89
N LEU A 22 6.48 0.67 -3.33
CA LEU A 22 6.29 -0.17 -4.52
C LEU A 22 5.21 -1.23 -4.32
N ALA A 23 5.08 -1.79 -3.11
CA ALA A 23 4.03 -2.75 -2.79
C ALA A 23 2.65 -2.05 -2.79
N VAL A 24 2.57 -0.85 -2.20
CA VAL A 24 1.36 -0.01 -2.22
C VAL A 24 0.92 0.28 -3.66
N ARG A 25 1.85 0.73 -4.52
CA ARG A 25 1.56 1.00 -5.93
C ARG A 25 0.99 -0.23 -6.64
N LYS A 26 1.59 -1.40 -6.46
CA LYS A 26 1.14 -2.64 -7.08
C LYS A 26 -0.28 -3.01 -6.66
N ILE A 27 -0.59 -2.91 -5.37
CA ILE A 27 -1.94 -3.15 -4.84
C ILE A 27 -2.97 -2.24 -5.48
N ILE A 28 -2.68 -0.93 -5.59
CA ILE A 28 -3.60 0.05 -6.20
C ILE A 28 -3.89 -0.30 -7.66
N HIS A 29 -2.91 -0.85 -8.39
CA HIS A 29 -3.07 -1.27 -9.79
C HIS A 29 -3.58 -2.72 -9.94
N GLY A 30 -3.88 -3.43 -8.85
CA GLY A 30 -4.29 -4.84 -8.90
C GLY A 30 -3.17 -5.79 -9.34
N GLU A 31 -1.90 -5.37 -9.26
CA GLU A 31 -0.74 -6.18 -9.59
C GLU A 31 -0.31 -7.07 -8.41
N PRO A 32 0.25 -8.26 -8.66
CA PRO A 32 0.73 -9.13 -7.60
C PRO A 32 1.90 -8.49 -6.84
N VAL A 33 1.73 -8.35 -5.52
CA VAL A 33 2.83 -8.02 -4.61
C VAL A 33 3.59 -9.31 -4.32
N GLY A 34 4.85 -9.33 -4.73
CA GLY A 34 5.76 -10.46 -4.55
C GLY A 34 6.13 -10.69 -3.08
N ASN A 35 7.35 -10.32 -2.68
CA ASN A 35 7.98 -10.63 -1.39
C ASN A 35 7.26 -9.97 -0.17
N GLN A 36 6.04 -10.41 0.13
CA GLN A 36 5.24 -9.97 1.28
C GLN A 36 5.88 -10.42 2.60
N ASP A 37 6.61 -11.54 2.60
CA ASP A 37 7.36 -12.04 3.76
C ASP A 37 8.46 -11.09 4.24
N ALA A 38 8.90 -10.15 3.38
CA ALA A 38 9.84 -9.10 3.76
C ALA A 38 9.17 -7.89 4.43
N LEU A 39 7.83 -7.88 4.56
CA LEU A 39 7.07 -6.84 5.24
C LEU A 39 6.91 -7.16 6.73
N ALA A 40 7.01 -6.13 7.56
CA ALA A 40 6.74 -6.24 8.99
C ALA A 40 5.23 -6.28 9.27
N ASN A 41 4.43 -5.64 8.41
CA ASN A 41 2.98 -5.49 8.49
C ASN A 41 2.34 -5.67 7.11
N PRO A 42 2.42 -6.87 6.50
CA PRO A 42 1.84 -7.13 5.18
C PRO A 42 0.32 -6.86 5.13
N GLU A 43 -0.40 -7.00 6.24
CA GLU A 43 -1.83 -6.71 6.37
C GLU A 43 -2.18 -5.25 6.08
N ALA A 44 -1.25 -4.30 6.28
CA ALA A 44 -1.47 -2.89 5.98
C ALA A 44 -1.69 -2.64 4.48
N LEU A 45 -1.28 -3.57 3.61
CA LEU A 45 -1.56 -3.48 2.16
C LEU A 45 -3.05 -3.51 1.84
N ALA A 46 -3.86 -4.22 2.64
CA ALA A 46 -5.32 -4.28 2.45
C ALA A 46 -5.98 -2.90 2.61
N LEU A 47 -5.37 -2.01 3.41
CA LEU A 47 -5.83 -0.63 3.60
C LEU A 47 -5.74 0.21 2.33
N TYR A 48 -5.02 -0.25 1.29
CA TYR A 48 -4.89 0.45 0.01
C TYR A 48 -5.72 -0.22 -1.10
N ALA A 49 -5.91 -1.54 -1.03
CA ALA A 49 -6.70 -2.29 -2.02
C ALA A 49 -8.19 -1.91 -1.98
N ALA A 50 -8.70 -1.57 -0.79
CA ALA A 50 -10.11 -1.29 -0.54
C ALA A 50 -10.45 0.20 -0.54
N LEU A 51 -9.56 1.08 -1.02
CA LEU A 51 -9.82 2.53 -1.06
C LEU A 51 -10.55 2.92 -2.36
N PRO A 52 -11.86 3.23 -2.31
CA PRO A 52 -12.59 3.68 -3.48
C PRO A 52 -12.03 5.00 -4.03
N GLU A 53 -11.41 5.82 -3.18
CA GLU A 53 -10.77 7.07 -3.59
C GLU A 53 -9.53 6.87 -4.48
N LEU A 54 -8.97 5.66 -4.54
CA LEU A 54 -7.83 5.32 -5.38
C LEU A 54 -8.22 4.60 -6.69
N SER A 55 -9.48 4.17 -6.82
CA SER A 55 -10.01 3.69 -8.09
C SER A 55 -10.05 4.85 -9.09
N VAL A 56 -9.58 4.59 -10.31
CA VAL A 56 -9.64 5.54 -11.43
C VAL A 56 -10.88 5.17 -12.23
N ASP A 57 -11.90 6.03 -12.20
CA ASP A 57 -13.00 6.03 -13.18
C ASP A 57 -12.51 6.52 -14.56
#